data_AF-A0A354PEJ2-F1
#
_entry.id   AF-A0A354PEJ2-F1
#
_cell.length_a   1.000
_cell.length_b   1.000
_cell.length_c   1.000
_cell.angle_alpha   90.00
_cell.angle_beta   90.00
_cell.angle_gamma   90.00
#
_symmetry.space_group_name_H-M   'P 1'
#
loop_
_entity.id
_entity.type
_entity.pdbx_description
1 polymer ?
#
loop_
_entity_poly.entity_id
_entity_poly.type
_entity_poly.pdbx_seq_one_letter_code
_entity_poly.pdbx_strand_id
1 'polypeptide(L)'
;MPPAHPLDTTIAVVTPENIAFEYQLAGPFRRLPAYLIDVAVRFGLILAIGLFLFLLGIATQFSIPPSFLAASMMIGYFLISWFYGTLMETYFNGRTVGKWACGLRVICVDGRPIDGTRAVIRNLLRIADLFPYAAMSQLDPEIPPVFLIPTGIVGLVCTICTRRMQRLGDLAAGTMVVVDERAWRLPIAKVEDPRAAALASFIPGDYRVSRAMARTLATYVERRAYLTPGRRREVARGLTDPLLQRFEFRPDIDPDLVMISLYHWTFIADPRDPPPDLGPLAGHSPLAKDFGKAAANTSTTLPIGDEPSTPTNEKDENELVVAEIIENSVPNTASPGGTP
;
A
#
# COMPACT_ATOMS: atom_id res chain seq x y z
N MET A 1 21.73 -29.70 1.05
CA MET A 1 20.74 -29.13 0.11
C MET A 1 20.33 -27.78 0.63
N PRO A 2 20.38 -26.69 -0.16
CA PRO A 2 19.82 -25.42 0.26
C PRO A 2 18.31 -25.60 0.55
N PRO A 3 17.75 -24.88 1.54
CA PRO A 3 16.35 -25.04 1.93
C PRO A 3 15.44 -24.81 0.72
N ALA A 4 14.49 -25.73 0.53
CA ALA A 4 13.53 -25.65 -0.55
C ALA A 4 12.73 -24.35 -0.41
N HIS A 5 12.96 -23.41 -1.34
CA HIS A 5 12.14 -22.20 -1.42
C HIS A 5 10.66 -22.61 -1.56
N PRO A 6 9.74 -22.02 -0.79
CA PRO A 6 8.32 -22.26 -0.99
C PRO A 6 7.96 -21.94 -2.45
N LEU A 7 7.06 -22.74 -3.03
CA LEU A 7 6.50 -22.52 -4.37
C LEU A 7 5.61 -21.28 -4.34
N ASP A 8 6.23 -20.11 -4.26
CA ASP A 8 5.57 -18.82 -4.31
C ASP A 8 6.03 -18.07 -5.57
N THR A 9 5.19 -17.17 -6.08
CA THR A 9 5.54 -16.32 -7.23
C THR A 9 6.39 -15.12 -6.84
N THR A 10 6.88 -15.09 -5.61
CA THR A 10 7.74 -14.02 -5.06
C THR A 10 9.20 -14.27 -5.46
N ILE A 11 9.84 -13.26 -6.04
CA ILE A 11 11.26 -13.28 -6.37
C ILE A 11 12.01 -12.12 -5.72
N ALA A 12 13.16 -12.42 -5.15
CA ALA A 12 14.10 -11.41 -4.67
C ALA A 12 14.91 -10.87 -5.85
N VAL A 13 14.87 -9.56 -6.03
CA VAL A 13 15.68 -8.82 -7.01
C VAL A 13 16.61 -7.91 -6.23
N VAL A 14 17.91 -8.10 -6.43
CA VAL A 14 18.94 -7.22 -5.86
C VAL A 14 19.09 -6.04 -6.82
N THR A 15 18.80 -4.83 -6.33
CA THR A 15 18.98 -3.62 -7.12
C THR A 15 20.47 -3.22 -7.18
N PRO A 16 20.87 -2.33 -8.10
CA PRO A 16 22.27 -1.88 -8.20
C PRO A 16 22.83 -1.26 -6.91
N GLU A 17 21.96 -0.75 -6.03
CA GLU A 17 22.31 -0.22 -4.71
C GLU A 17 22.54 -1.32 -3.66
N ASN A 18 22.57 -2.59 -4.09
CA ASN A 18 22.75 -3.79 -3.28
C ASN A 18 21.65 -3.99 -2.22
N ILE A 19 20.42 -3.57 -2.54
CA ILE A 19 19.23 -3.77 -1.71
C ILE A 19 18.37 -4.84 -2.35
N ALA A 20 17.97 -5.85 -1.58
CA ALA A 20 17.08 -6.91 -2.05
C ALA A 20 15.61 -6.50 -1.87
N PHE A 21 14.87 -6.41 -2.97
CA PHE A 21 13.43 -6.22 -2.97
C PHE A 21 12.73 -7.51 -3.38
N GLU A 22 11.66 -7.85 -2.68
CA GLU A 22 10.79 -8.96 -3.03
C GLU A 22 9.66 -8.47 -3.93
N TYR A 23 9.52 -9.07 -5.11
CA TYR A 23 8.45 -8.78 -6.05
C TYR A 23 7.59 -10.00 -6.30
N GLN A 24 6.27 -9.83 -6.22
CA GLN A 24 5.32 -10.86 -6.65
C GLN A 24 5.19 -10.83 -8.18
N LEU A 25 5.56 -11.91 -8.85
CA LEU A 25 5.40 -12.07 -10.28
C LEU A 25 3.93 -12.21 -10.67
N ALA A 26 3.55 -11.54 -11.76
CA ALA A 26 2.22 -11.66 -12.33
C ALA A 26 2.16 -12.84 -13.31
N GLY A 27 1.43 -13.89 -12.94
CA GLY A 27 1.16 -15.05 -13.80
C GLY A 27 0.25 -14.71 -15.00
N PRO A 28 0.06 -15.66 -15.94
CA PRO A 28 -0.66 -15.43 -17.19
C PRO A 28 -2.13 -15.03 -16.96
N PHE A 29 -2.79 -15.63 -15.96
CA PHE A 29 -4.19 -15.34 -15.64
C PHE A 29 -4.43 -13.91 -15.12
N ARG A 30 -3.46 -13.31 -14.41
CA ARG A 30 -3.55 -11.89 -14.00
C ARG A 30 -3.31 -10.94 -15.18
N ARG A 31 -2.59 -11.39 -16.21
CA ARG A 31 -2.28 -10.60 -17.41
C ARG A 31 -3.42 -10.60 -18.44
N LEU A 32 -4.24 -11.65 -18.47
CA LEU A 32 -5.38 -11.76 -19.39
C LEU A 32 -6.40 -10.62 -19.24
N PRO A 33 -6.95 -10.30 -18.05
CA PRO A 33 -7.89 -9.19 -17.91
C PRO A 33 -7.25 -7.84 -18.26
N ALA A 34 -5.97 -7.64 -17.90
CA ALA A 34 -5.23 -6.44 -18.30
C ALA A 34 -5.14 -6.30 -19.83
N TYR A 35 -4.92 -7.42 -20.54
CA TYR A 35 -4.93 -7.45 -21.99
C TYR A 35 -6.32 -7.14 -22.57
N LEU A 36 -7.38 -7.73 -22.02
CA LEU A 36 -8.76 -7.49 -22.48
C LEU A 36 -9.16 -6.01 -22.32
N ILE A 37 -8.80 -5.39 -21.20
CA ILE A 37 -9.03 -3.95 -20.99
C ILE A 37 -8.23 -3.12 -22.00
N ASP A 38 -6.96 -3.45 -22.24
CA ASP A 38 -6.16 -2.75 -23.26
C ASP A 38 -6.76 -2.89 -24.67
N VAL A 39 -7.31 -4.06 -25.02
CA VAL A 39 -8.03 -4.28 -26.29
C VAL A 39 -9.29 -3.42 -26.35
N ALA A 40 -10.09 -3.37 -25.28
CA ALA A 40 -11.29 -2.55 -25.22
C ALA A 40 -10.97 -1.06 -25.36
N VAL A 41 -9.89 -0.58 -24.72
CA VAL A 41 -9.44 0.81 -24.82
C VAL A 41 -8.99 1.15 -26.25
N ARG A 42 -8.26 0.25 -26.93
CA ARG A 42 -7.85 0.46 -28.33
C ARG A 42 -9.04 0.49 -29.26
N PHE A 43 -9.98 -0.43 -29.08
CA PHE A 43 -11.19 -0.48 -29.88
C PHE A 43 -12.04 0.78 -29.67
N GLY A 44 -12.20 1.21 -28.41
CA GLY A 44 -12.86 2.48 -28.07
C GLY A 44 -12.18 3.70 -28.71
N LEU A 45 -10.84 3.74 -28.73
CA LEU A 45 -10.09 4.83 -29.38
C LEU A 45 -10.31 4.85 -30.89
N ILE A 46 -10.31 3.68 -31.55
CA ILE A 46 -10.58 3.56 -32.98
C ILE A 46 -12.02 3.99 -33.29
N LEU A 47 -13.00 3.53 -32.50
CA LEU A 47 -14.39 3.94 -32.65
C LEU A 47 -14.57 5.44 -32.42
N ALA A 48 -13.88 6.03 -31.44
CA ALA A 48 -13.92 7.45 -31.18
C ALA A 48 -13.38 8.27 -32.37
N ILE A 49 -12.28 7.82 -32.99
CA ILE A 49 -11.74 8.46 -34.21
C ILE A 49 -12.75 8.34 -35.36
N GLY A 50 -13.34 7.16 -35.57
CA GLY A 50 -14.35 6.94 -36.61
C GLY A 50 -15.59 7.82 -36.41
N LEU A 51 -16.09 7.89 -35.17
CA LEU A 51 -17.22 8.74 -34.80
C LEU A 51 -16.87 10.24 -34.97
N PHE A 52 -15.67 10.65 -34.57
CA PHE A 52 -15.21 12.02 -34.74
C PHE A 52 -15.17 12.43 -36.21
N LEU A 53 -14.59 11.59 -37.08
CA LEU A 53 -14.56 11.84 -38.53
C LEU A 53 -15.97 11.88 -39.12
N PHE A 54 -16.86 10.98 -38.68
CA PHE A 54 -18.25 10.96 -39.10
C PHE A 54 -18.99 12.26 -38.72
N LEU A 55 -18.90 12.69 -37.46
CA LEU A 55 -19.51 13.92 -36.98
C LEU A 55 -18.93 15.17 -37.67
N LEU A 56 -17.62 15.18 -37.92
CA LEU A 56 -16.95 16.27 -38.64
C LEU A 56 -17.46 16.39 -40.09
N GLY A 57 -17.68 15.27 -40.78
CA GLY A 57 -18.29 15.25 -42.11
C GLY A 57 -19.70 15.85 -42.13
N ILE A 58 -20.51 15.55 -41.12
CA ILE A 58 -21.85 16.15 -40.95
C ILE A 58 -21.73 17.66 -40.70
N ALA A 59 -20.89 18.07 -39.75
CA ALA A 59 -20.77 19.47 -39.33
C ALA A 59 -20.24 20.40 -40.43
N THR A 60 -19.34 19.91 -41.28
CA THR A 60 -18.75 20.68 -42.38
C THR A 60 -19.54 20.60 -43.68
N GLN A 61 -20.64 19.81 -43.72
CA GLN A 61 -21.38 19.44 -44.93
C GLN A 61 -20.48 18.86 -46.04
N PHE A 62 -19.27 18.43 -45.69
CA PHE A 62 -18.29 17.86 -46.60
C PHE A 62 -18.46 16.35 -46.61
N SER A 63 -18.79 15.79 -47.77
CA SER A 63 -18.86 14.34 -47.93
C SER A 63 -17.45 13.78 -47.96
N ILE A 64 -17.03 13.17 -46.85
CA ILE A 64 -15.77 12.42 -46.80
C ILE A 64 -15.95 11.16 -47.66
N PRO A 65 -15.13 10.94 -48.69
CA PRO A 65 -15.21 9.74 -49.51
C PRO A 65 -15.04 8.47 -48.65
N PRO A 66 -15.82 7.40 -48.87
CA PRO A 66 -15.69 6.16 -48.10
C PRO A 66 -14.27 5.56 -48.15
N SER A 67 -13.57 5.72 -49.27
CA SER A 67 -12.18 5.29 -49.44
C SER A 67 -11.21 6.05 -48.53
N PHE A 68 -11.41 7.36 -48.36
CA PHE A 68 -10.60 8.18 -47.45
C PHE A 68 -10.82 7.77 -46.00
N LEU A 69 -12.09 7.57 -45.60
CA LEU A 69 -12.43 7.10 -44.25
C LEU A 69 -11.80 5.73 -43.95
N ALA A 70 -11.90 4.79 -44.90
CA ALA A 70 -11.28 3.47 -44.77
C ALA A 70 -9.75 3.56 -44.63
N ALA A 71 -9.10 4.38 -45.45
CA ALA A 71 -7.66 4.61 -45.37
C ALA A 71 -7.26 5.23 -44.02
N SER A 72 -7.98 6.26 -43.55
CA SER A 72 -7.70 6.90 -42.25
C SER A 72 -7.90 5.94 -41.08
N MET A 73 -8.95 5.10 -41.14
CA MET A 73 -9.21 4.10 -40.11
C MET A 73 -8.14 3.00 -40.11
N MET A 74 -7.66 2.58 -41.28
CA MET A 74 -6.58 1.60 -41.40
C MET A 74 -5.25 2.13 -40.84
N ILE A 75 -4.90 3.38 -41.17
CA ILE A 75 -3.71 4.05 -40.63
C ILE A 75 -3.86 4.23 -39.11
N GLY A 76 -5.02 4.67 -38.63
CA GLY A 76 -5.32 4.81 -37.21
C GLY A 76 -5.21 3.48 -36.46
N TYR A 77 -5.77 2.40 -37.01
CA TYR A 77 -5.64 1.05 -36.46
C TYR A 77 -4.17 0.63 -36.36
N PHE A 78 -3.38 0.84 -37.41
CA PHE A 78 -1.94 0.55 -37.39
C PHE A 78 -1.23 1.35 -36.30
N LEU A 79 -1.40 2.68 -36.26
CA LEU A 79 -0.72 3.51 -35.27
C LEU A 79 -1.11 3.13 -33.84
N ILE A 80 -2.39 2.90 -33.57
CA ILE A 80 -2.87 2.53 -32.24
C ILE A 80 -2.38 1.14 -31.85
N SER A 81 -2.47 0.15 -32.73
CA SER A 81 -2.04 -1.22 -32.42
C SER A 81 -0.55 -1.30 -32.10
N TRP A 82 0.28 -0.55 -32.83
CA TRP A 82 1.74 -0.61 -32.75
C TRP A 82 2.35 0.36 -31.74
N PHE A 83 1.78 1.55 -31.54
CA PHE A 83 2.40 2.58 -30.70
C PHE A 83 1.71 2.76 -29.34
N TYR A 84 0.42 2.41 -29.18
CA TYR A 84 -0.28 2.58 -27.90
C TYR A 84 0.45 1.91 -26.73
N GLY A 85 0.85 0.65 -26.90
CA GLY A 85 1.55 -0.10 -25.85
C GLY A 85 2.90 0.52 -25.51
N THR A 86 3.69 0.85 -26.53
CA THR A 86 5.01 1.46 -26.39
C THR A 86 4.94 2.82 -25.69
N LEU A 87 4.05 3.71 -26.14
CA LEU A 87 3.92 5.06 -25.59
C LEU A 87 3.46 5.02 -24.14
N MET A 88 2.45 4.19 -23.84
CA MET A 88 1.94 4.04 -22.48
C MET A 88 2.99 3.44 -21.55
N GLU A 89 3.67 2.36 -21.95
CA GLU A 89 4.72 1.76 -21.14
C GLU A 89 5.91 2.70 -20.92
N THR A 90 6.26 3.53 -21.91
CA THR A 90 7.35 4.50 -21.77
C THR A 90 6.96 5.67 -20.85
N TYR A 91 5.77 6.23 -21.03
CA TYR A 91 5.33 7.43 -20.30
C TYR A 91 4.86 7.12 -18.87
N PHE A 92 4.18 5.99 -18.67
CA PHE A 92 3.62 5.58 -17.37
C PHE A 92 4.49 4.55 -16.64
N ASN A 93 5.80 4.57 -16.89
CA ASN A 93 6.79 3.77 -16.18
C ASN A 93 6.42 2.26 -16.12
N GLY A 94 6.14 1.69 -17.30
CA GLY A 94 5.82 0.28 -17.51
C GLY A 94 4.36 -0.11 -17.33
N ARG A 95 3.43 0.85 -17.43
CA ARG A 95 1.99 0.61 -17.26
C ARG A 95 1.19 0.99 -18.50
N THR A 96 0.30 0.11 -18.92
CA THR A 96 -0.80 0.40 -19.86
C THR A 96 -2.08 0.63 -19.06
N VAL A 97 -3.15 1.14 -19.67
CA VAL A 97 -4.42 1.40 -18.97
C VAL A 97 -4.97 0.12 -18.33
N GLY A 98 -4.96 -1.00 -19.05
CA GLY A 98 -5.41 -2.29 -18.53
C GLY A 98 -4.49 -2.84 -17.44
N LYS A 99 -3.17 -2.72 -17.60
CA LYS A 99 -2.22 -3.09 -16.54
C LYS A 99 -2.42 -2.25 -15.29
N TRP A 100 -2.68 -0.95 -15.45
CA TRP A 100 -2.92 -0.06 -14.33
C TRP A 100 -4.19 -0.44 -13.57
N ALA A 101 -5.28 -0.75 -14.28
CA ALA A 101 -6.53 -1.24 -13.70
C ALA A 101 -6.34 -2.56 -12.92
N CYS A 102 -5.49 -3.46 -13.42
CA CYS A 102 -5.17 -4.73 -12.76
C CYS A 102 -4.04 -4.64 -11.71
N GLY A 103 -3.51 -3.45 -11.42
CA GLY A 103 -2.41 -3.29 -10.46
C GLY A 103 -1.11 -3.99 -10.91
N LEU A 104 -0.80 -3.95 -12.20
CA LEU A 104 0.38 -4.56 -12.79
C LEU A 104 1.36 -3.49 -13.26
N ARG A 105 2.66 -3.78 -13.12
CA ARG A 105 3.73 -2.94 -13.64
C ARG A 105 4.83 -3.79 -14.28
N VAL A 106 5.36 -3.31 -15.40
CA VAL A 106 6.56 -3.87 -16.02
C VAL A 106 7.80 -3.23 -15.40
N ILE A 107 8.76 -4.06 -14.99
CA ILE A 107 10.08 -3.60 -14.52
C ILE A 107 11.20 -4.39 -15.20
N CYS A 108 12.40 -3.84 -15.20
CA CYS A 108 13.59 -4.57 -15.65
C CYS A 108 13.92 -5.72 -14.68
N VAL A 109 14.67 -6.72 -15.14
CA VAL A 109 15.10 -7.85 -14.28
C VAL A 109 15.92 -7.36 -13.08
N ASP A 110 16.60 -6.22 -13.22
CA ASP A 110 17.40 -5.55 -12.17
C ASP A 110 16.57 -4.66 -11.24
N GLY A 111 15.24 -4.62 -11.39
CA GLY A 111 14.34 -3.77 -10.57
C GLY A 111 14.19 -2.32 -11.05
N ARG A 112 14.98 -1.92 -12.06
CA ARG A 112 14.91 -0.57 -12.66
C ARG A 112 13.61 -0.31 -13.44
N PRO A 113 13.19 0.96 -13.57
CA PRO A 113 12.11 1.35 -14.47
C PRO A 113 12.43 0.95 -15.92
N ILE A 114 11.39 0.83 -16.75
CA ILE A 114 11.54 0.41 -18.15
C ILE A 114 11.94 1.58 -19.05
N ASP A 115 12.87 1.33 -19.97
CA ASP A 115 13.27 2.28 -21.01
C ASP A 115 12.37 2.16 -22.26
N GLY A 116 12.26 3.24 -23.04
CA GLY A 116 11.47 3.24 -24.28
C GLY A 116 11.88 2.16 -25.29
N THR A 117 13.18 1.89 -25.44
CA THR A 117 13.69 0.83 -26.34
C THR A 117 13.18 -0.55 -25.91
N ARG A 118 13.18 -0.83 -24.61
CA ARG A 118 12.66 -2.10 -24.07
C ARG A 118 11.16 -2.21 -24.29
N ALA A 119 10.41 -1.12 -24.13
CA ALA A 119 8.98 -1.07 -24.42
C ALA A 119 8.68 -1.36 -25.91
N VAL A 120 9.47 -0.82 -26.84
CA VAL A 120 9.35 -1.09 -28.28
C VAL A 120 9.57 -2.57 -28.58
N ILE A 121 10.67 -3.16 -28.10
CA ILE A 121 10.99 -4.58 -28.33
C ILE A 121 9.87 -5.49 -27.83
N ARG A 122 9.33 -5.20 -26.64
CA ARG A 122 8.20 -5.94 -26.06
C ARG A 122 6.95 -5.85 -26.92
N ASN A 123 6.62 -4.65 -27.42
CA ASN A 123 5.40 -4.47 -28.20
C ASN A 123 5.54 -5.02 -29.64
N LEU A 124 6.75 -5.00 -30.21
CA LEU A 124 7.05 -5.61 -31.51
C LEU A 124 6.89 -7.14 -31.46
N LEU A 125 7.46 -7.78 -30.44
CA LEU A 125 7.37 -9.24 -30.25
C LEU A 125 5.99 -9.71 -29.77
N ARG A 126 5.07 -8.78 -29.48
CA ARG A 126 3.69 -9.11 -29.12
C ARG A 126 2.97 -9.89 -30.22
N ILE A 127 3.28 -9.62 -31.49
CA ILE A 127 2.70 -10.36 -32.61
C ILE A 127 3.10 -11.84 -32.55
N ALA A 128 4.36 -12.11 -32.20
CA ALA A 128 4.84 -13.48 -32.01
C ALA A 128 4.21 -14.13 -30.77
N ASP A 129 4.03 -13.39 -29.67
CA ASP A 129 3.36 -13.89 -28.47
C ASP A 129 1.88 -14.25 -28.70
N LEU A 130 1.19 -13.52 -29.59
CA LEU A 130 -0.24 -13.70 -29.91
C LEU A 130 -0.50 -14.84 -30.91
N PHE A 131 0.56 -15.35 -31.55
CA PHE A 131 0.49 -16.45 -32.50
C PHE A 131 0.13 -17.78 -31.81
N PRO A 132 -0.59 -18.71 -32.48
CA PRO A 132 -1.25 -18.58 -33.79
C PRO A 132 -2.55 -17.75 -33.74
N TYR A 133 -2.93 -17.14 -34.86
CA TYR A 133 -4.24 -16.53 -35.02
C TYR A 133 -5.25 -17.60 -35.43
N ALA A 134 -6.33 -17.74 -34.67
CA ALA A 134 -7.43 -18.64 -35.00
C ALA A 134 -8.41 -17.96 -35.98
N ALA A 135 -8.94 -18.75 -36.91
CA ALA A 135 -9.97 -18.31 -37.84
C ALA A 135 -11.31 -18.16 -37.12
N MET A 136 -12.01 -17.04 -37.37
CA MET A 136 -13.38 -16.81 -36.90
C MET A 136 -14.37 -17.88 -37.39
N SER A 137 -14.06 -18.54 -38.51
CA SER A 137 -14.88 -19.63 -39.08
C SER A 137 -15.00 -20.86 -38.18
N GLN A 138 -14.19 -20.96 -37.11
CA GLN A 138 -14.33 -22.00 -36.09
C GLN A 138 -15.47 -21.73 -35.09
N LEU A 139 -15.90 -20.46 -34.98
CA LEU A 139 -16.96 -20.04 -34.06
C LEU A 139 -18.33 -20.01 -34.73
N ASP A 140 -18.36 -19.64 -36.02
CA ASP A 140 -19.56 -19.63 -36.85
C ASP A 140 -19.18 -19.93 -38.31
N PRO A 141 -19.71 -21.01 -38.93
CA PRO A 141 -19.43 -21.36 -40.32
C PRO A 141 -19.86 -20.30 -41.34
N GLU A 142 -20.78 -19.40 -41.00
CA GLU A 142 -21.28 -18.35 -41.90
C GLU A 142 -20.31 -17.15 -42.02
N ILE A 143 -19.34 -17.04 -41.11
CA ILE A 143 -18.35 -15.96 -41.12
C ILE A 143 -17.17 -16.38 -42.01
N PRO A 144 -16.74 -15.54 -42.97
CA PRO A 144 -15.56 -15.83 -43.79
C PRO A 144 -14.33 -16.11 -42.92
N PRO A 145 -13.38 -16.97 -43.35
CA PRO A 145 -12.22 -17.37 -42.57
C PRO A 145 -11.24 -16.21 -42.40
N VAL A 146 -11.55 -15.31 -41.47
CA VAL A 146 -10.69 -14.21 -41.06
C VAL A 146 -9.92 -14.65 -39.82
N PHE A 147 -8.59 -14.74 -39.95
CA PHE A 147 -7.67 -15.08 -38.86
C PHE A 147 -7.48 -13.90 -37.91
N LEU A 148 -8.54 -13.51 -37.21
CA LEU A 148 -8.54 -12.32 -36.36
C LEU A 148 -8.30 -12.62 -34.88
N ILE A 149 -8.66 -13.82 -34.39
CA ILE A 149 -8.63 -14.12 -32.96
C ILE A 149 -7.21 -14.53 -32.56
N PRO A 150 -6.47 -13.72 -31.79
CA PRO A 150 -5.17 -14.14 -31.29
C PRO A 150 -5.35 -15.18 -30.19
N THR A 151 -4.77 -16.37 -30.36
CA THR A 151 -4.88 -17.44 -29.34
C THR A 151 -3.89 -17.24 -28.19
N GLY A 152 -2.77 -16.55 -28.42
CA GLY A 152 -1.78 -16.25 -27.38
C GLY A 152 -1.05 -17.47 -26.82
N ILE A 153 -1.10 -18.62 -27.51
CA ILE A 153 -0.56 -19.89 -27.02
C ILE A 153 0.97 -19.80 -26.86
N VAL A 154 1.67 -19.17 -27.82
CA VAL A 154 3.13 -19.01 -27.73
C VAL A 154 3.52 -18.21 -26.48
N GLY A 155 2.86 -17.08 -26.25
CA GLY A 155 3.08 -16.27 -25.05
C GLY A 155 2.75 -17.01 -23.76
N LEU A 156 1.69 -17.82 -23.75
CA LEU A 156 1.28 -18.64 -22.61
C LEU A 156 2.33 -19.71 -22.28
N VAL A 157 2.73 -20.50 -23.29
CA VAL A 157 3.75 -21.54 -23.15
C VAL A 157 5.06 -20.92 -22.65
N CYS A 158 5.51 -19.82 -23.25
CA CYS A 158 6.71 -19.11 -22.82
C CYS A 158 6.62 -18.67 -21.35
N THR A 159 5.46 -18.13 -20.94
CA THR A 159 5.23 -17.69 -19.56
C THR A 159 5.32 -18.87 -18.58
N ILE A 160 4.75 -20.03 -18.93
CA ILE A 160 4.76 -21.22 -18.06
C ILE A 160 6.16 -21.85 -18.01
N CYS A 161 6.88 -21.87 -19.12
CA CYS A 161 8.21 -22.50 -19.21
C CYS A 161 9.33 -21.67 -18.57
N THR A 162 9.08 -20.42 -18.18
CA THR A 162 10.09 -19.52 -17.61
C THR A 162 9.90 -19.30 -16.13
N ARG A 163 11.00 -19.38 -15.35
CA ARG A 163 10.96 -19.18 -13.88
C ARG A 163 10.42 -17.81 -13.46
N ARG A 164 10.61 -16.78 -14.27
CA ARG A 164 10.16 -15.40 -14.00
C ARG A 164 8.81 -15.09 -14.65
N MET A 165 8.08 -16.09 -15.15
CA MET A 165 6.79 -15.91 -15.83
C MET A 165 6.88 -14.89 -16.97
N GLN A 166 7.88 -15.01 -17.84
CA GLN A 166 8.18 -14.05 -18.91
C GLN A 166 7.62 -14.54 -20.25
N ARG A 167 6.98 -13.64 -21.00
CA ARG A 167 6.63 -13.86 -22.42
C ARG A 167 7.86 -13.70 -23.31
N LEU A 168 7.74 -14.02 -24.60
CA LEU A 168 8.84 -13.89 -25.55
C LEU A 168 9.33 -12.44 -25.64
N GLY A 169 8.40 -11.47 -25.70
CA GLY A 169 8.75 -10.05 -25.66
C GLY A 169 9.38 -9.61 -24.34
N ASP A 170 8.99 -10.22 -23.22
CA ASP A 170 9.56 -9.92 -21.89
C ASP A 170 11.01 -10.43 -21.79
N LEU A 171 11.28 -11.63 -22.32
CA LEU A 171 12.61 -12.25 -22.39
C LEU A 171 13.58 -11.43 -23.23
N ALA A 172 13.17 -11.08 -24.46
CA ALA A 172 14.01 -10.35 -25.39
C ALA A 172 14.38 -8.94 -24.89
N ALA A 173 13.47 -8.30 -24.14
CA ALA A 173 13.71 -6.97 -23.58
C ALA A 173 14.37 -6.99 -22.19
N GLY A 174 14.60 -8.17 -21.60
CA GLY A 174 15.13 -8.27 -20.23
C GLY A 174 14.22 -7.59 -19.20
N THR A 175 12.94 -7.95 -19.22
CA THR A 175 11.91 -7.33 -18.36
C THR A 175 10.97 -8.38 -17.79
N MET A 176 10.26 -8.04 -16.71
CA MET A 176 9.29 -8.91 -16.07
C MET A 176 8.08 -8.10 -15.61
N VAL A 177 6.93 -8.75 -15.48
CA VAL A 177 5.71 -8.11 -14.98
C VAL A 177 5.52 -8.50 -13.53
N VAL A 178 5.47 -7.50 -12.68
CA VAL A 178 5.21 -7.65 -11.25
C VAL A 178 3.81 -7.15 -10.92
N VAL A 179 3.24 -7.73 -9.89
CA VAL A 179 2.09 -7.16 -9.23
C VAL A 179 2.60 -5.92 -8.53
N ASP A 180 2.10 -4.77 -8.96
CA ASP A 180 2.26 -3.55 -8.21
C ASP A 180 1.35 -3.70 -7.00
N GLU A 181 1.91 -4.25 -5.92
CA GLU A 181 1.33 -4.03 -4.61
C GLU A 181 1.26 -2.51 -4.51
N ARG A 182 0.06 -1.94 -4.70
CA ARG A 182 -0.23 -0.60 -4.19
C ARG A 182 0.29 -0.70 -2.78
N ALA A 183 1.42 -0.03 -2.51
CA ALA A 183 1.80 0.26 -1.16
C ALA A 183 0.59 0.98 -0.66
N TRP A 184 -0.27 0.25 0.05
CA TRP A 184 -1.28 0.81 0.90
C TRP A 184 -0.40 1.54 1.90
N ARG A 185 -0.02 2.77 1.52
CA ARG A 185 0.29 3.81 2.47
C ARG A 185 -1.06 3.96 3.14
N LEU A 186 -1.29 3.09 4.13
CA LEU A 186 -2.41 3.27 5.05
C LEU A 186 -2.33 4.74 5.42
N PRO A 187 -3.42 5.51 5.28
CA PRO A 187 -3.44 6.87 5.76
C PRO A 187 -2.85 6.79 7.16
N ILE A 188 -1.68 7.39 7.36
CA ILE A 188 -1.01 7.25 8.64
C ILE A 188 -1.99 7.91 9.61
N ALA A 189 -2.71 7.09 10.37
CA ALA A 189 -3.61 7.59 11.37
C ALA A 189 -2.72 8.39 12.31
N LYS A 190 -2.87 9.71 12.28
CA LYS A 190 -2.14 10.59 13.18
C LYS A 190 -2.68 10.29 14.56
N VAL A 191 -1.89 9.57 15.35
CA VAL A 191 -2.24 9.37 16.74
C VAL A 191 -1.69 10.56 17.49
N GLU A 192 -2.55 11.53 17.76
CA GLU A 192 -2.23 12.78 18.45
C GLU A 192 -2.16 12.59 19.98
N ASP A 193 -1.55 11.49 20.44
CA ASP A 193 -1.28 11.27 21.86
C ASP A 193 0.22 11.47 22.14
N PRO A 194 0.61 12.56 22.82
CA PRO A 194 2.01 12.82 23.22
C PRO A 194 2.63 11.65 24.00
N ARG A 195 1.82 10.87 24.75
CA ARG A 195 2.30 9.71 25.52
C ARG A 195 2.81 8.59 24.61
N ALA A 196 2.25 8.45 23.41
CA ALA A 196 2.68 7.43 22.47
C ALA A 196 4.06 7.73 21.87
N ALA A 197 4.31 8.99 21.51
CA ALA A 197 5.62 9.44 21.04
C ALA A 197 6.67 9.30 22.14
N ALA A 198 6.32 9.66 23.38
CA ALA A 198 7.16 9.47 24.55
C ALA A 198 7.54 8.00 24.74
N LEU A 199 6.56 7.09 24.81
CA LEU A 199 6.82 5.66 25.00
C LEU A 199 7.58 5.03 23.82
N ALA A 200 7.35 5.51 22.59
CA ALA A 200 8.06 5.05 21.40
C ALA A 200 9.57 5.30 21.47
N SER A 201 10.00 6.38 22.14
CA SER A 201 11.43 6.70 22.30
C SER A 201 12.21 5.69 23.15
N PHE A 202 11.52 4.90 23.99
CA PHE A 202 12.12 3.86 24.83
C PHE A 202 12.16 2.48 24.16
N ILE A 203 11.65 2.36 22.92
CA ILE A 203 11.70 1.11 22.17
C ILE A 203 13.15 0.88 21.68
N PRO A 204 13.73 -0.31 21.91
CA PRO A 204 15.08 -0.62 21.44
C PRO A 204 15.21 -0.47 19.92
N GLY A 205 16.24 0.27 19.47
CA GLY A 205 16.45 0.54 18.05
C GLY A 205 16.82 -0.69 17.19
N ASP A 206 17.23 -1.79 17.83
CA ASP A 206 17.51 -3.07 17.19
C ASP A 206 16.26 -3.94 16.99
N TYR A 207 15.12 -3.54 17.56
CA TYR A 207 13.87 -4.27 17.41
C TYR A 207 13.39 -4.24 15.95
N ARG A 208 13.11 -5.40 15.35
CA ARG A 208 12.61 -5.48 13.98
C ARG A 208 11.16 -5.94 13.95
N VAL A 209 10.29 -5.07 13.45
CA VAL A 209 8.88 -5.38 13.24
C VAL A 209 8.71 -6.22 11.98
N SER A 210 8.09 -7.39 12.11
CA SER A 210 7.80 -8.25 10.95
C SER A 210 6.70 -7.64 10.07
N ARG A 211 6.64 -8.02 8.80
CA ARG A 211 5.59 -7.55 7.87
C ARG A 211 4.18 -7.86 8.37
N ALA A 212 4.01 -9.03 9.01
CA ALA A 212 2.74 -9.42 9.63
C ALA A 212 2.38 -8.48 10.80
N MET A 213 3.34 -8.19 11.69
CA MET A 213 3.15 -7.28 12.82
C MET A 213 2.82 -5.85 12.36
N ALA A 214 3.54 -5.35 11.35
CA ALA A 214 3.28 -4.02 10.77
C ALA A 214 1.85 -3.90 10.21
N ARG A 215 1.34 -4.94 9.54
CA ARG A 215 -0.05 -4.99 9.05
C ARG A 215 -1.06 -5.01 10.20
N THR A 216 -0.78 -5.79 11.25
CA THR A 216 -1.63 -5.87 12.44
C THR A 216 -1.71 -4.52 13.15
N LEU A 217 -0.56 -3.86 13.36
CA LEU A 217 -0.47 -2.51 13.94
C LEU A 217 -1.33 -1.52 13.16
N ALA A 218 -1.16 -1.48 11.84
CA ALA A 218 -1.91 -0.55 11.01
C ALA A 218 -3.43 -0.82 11.02
N THR A 219 -3.83 -2.10 10.96
CA THR A 219 -5.24 -2.50 11.01
C THR A 219 -5.87 -2.17 12.37
N TYR A 220 -5.11 -2.35 13.45
CA TYR A 220 -5.55 -1.99 14.79
C TYR A 220 -5.81 -0.50 14.92
N VAL A 221 -4.86 0.35 14.53
CA VAL A 221 -4.99 1.81 14.66
C VAL A 221 -6.13 2.35 13.78
N GLU A 222 -6.32 1.82 12.57
CA GLU A 222 -7.44 2.18 11.69
C GLU A 222 -8.80 1.88 12.35
N ARG A 223 -8.93 0.73 13.02
CA ARG A 223 -10.16 0.31 13.68
C ARG A 223 -10.32 0.86 15.10
N ARG A 224 -9.27 1.42 15.68
CA ARG A 224 -9.22 1.86 17.08
C ARG A 224 -10.37 2.81 17.43
N ALA A 225 -10.69 3.76 16.54
CA ALA A 225 -11.76 4.73 16.75
C ALA A 225 -13.15 4.08 16.94
N TYR A 226 -13.37 2.89 16.37
CA TYR A 226 -14.64 2.14 16.47
C TYR A 226 -14.70 1.19 17.67
N LEU A 227 -13.59 1.00 18.39
CA LEU A 227 -13.52 0.11 19.56
C LEU A 227 -13.71 0.90 20.85
N THR A 228 -14.47 0.33 21.79
CA THR A 228 -14.58 0.86 23.15
C THR A 228 -13.24 0.71 23.91
N PRO A 229 -12.95 1.55 24.91
CA PRO A 229 -11.67 1.48 25.65
C PRO A 229 -11.40 0.12 26.32
N GLY A 230 -12.43 -0.59 26.77
CA GLY A 230 -12.30 -1.95 27.31
C GLY A 230 -11.91 -2.96 26.23
N ARG A 231 -12.52 -2.86 25.04
CA ARG A 231 -12.23 -3.76 23.91
C ARG A 231 -10.84 -3.49 23.31
N ARG A 232 -10.38 -2.24 23.28
CA ARG A 232 -9.02 -1.87 22.87
C ARG A 232 -7.98 -2.61 23.71
N ARG A 233 -8.12 -2.55 25.04
CA ARG A 233 -7.26 -3.26 25.98
C ARG A 233 -7.29 -4.78 25.77
N GLU A 234 -8.46 -5.37 25.63
CA GLU A 234 -8.61 -6.81 25.39
C GLU A 234 -7.91 -7.27 24.10
N VAL A 235 -8.11 -6.55 22.99
CA VAL A 235 -7.51 -6.88 21.69
C VAL A 235 -5.99 -6.65 21.70
N ALA A 236 -5.52 -5.57 22.33
CA ALA A 236 -4.10 -5.24 22.36
C ALA A 236 -3.32 -6.20 23.28
N ARG A 237 -3.90 -6.63 24.40
CA ARG A 237 -3.23 -7.42 25.44
C ARG A 237 -2.50 -8.66 24.92
N GLY A 238 -3.14 -9.41 24.02
CA GLY A 238 -2.56 -10.63 23.46
C GLY A 238 -1.25 -10.40 22.69
N LEU A 239 -1.06 -9.21 22.12
CA LEU A 239 0.16 -8.83 21.39
C LEU A 239 1.15 -8.06 22.26
N THR A 240 0.68 -7.29 23.24
CA THR A 240 1.52 -6.42 24.06
C THR A 240 2.14 -7.12 25.25
N ASP A 241 1.50 -8.13 25.84
CA ASP A 241 2.03 -8.80 27.05
C ASP A 241 3.45 -9.37 26.83
N PRO A 242 3.76 -10.06 25.71
CA PRO A 242 5.13 -10.49 25.43
C PRO A 242 6.10 -9.33 25.18
N LEU A 243 5.60 -8.21 24.65
CA LEU A 243 6.42 -7.04 24.31
C LEU A 243 6.75 -6.21 25.54
N LEU A 244 5.84 -6.11 26.51
CA LEU A 244 6.08 -5.46 27.79
C LEU A 244 7.26 -6.13 28.52
N GLN A 245 7.28 -7.46 28.54
CA GLN A 245 8.39 -8.22 29.11
C GLN A 245 9.69 -8.01 28.34
N ARG A 246 9.62 -8.03 27.00
CA ARG A 246 10.79 -7.88 26.13
C ARG A 246 11.43 -6.50 26.19
N PHE A 247 10.63 -5.44 26.33
CA PHE A 247 11.11 -4.05 26.42
C PHE A 247 11.37 -3.60 27.86
N GLU A 248 11.21 -4.49 28.84
CA GLU A 248 11.31 -4.17 30.28
C GLU A 248 10.39 -3.02 30.70
N PHE A 249 9.24 -2.90 30.05
CA PHE A 249 8.22 -1.91 30.38
C PHE A 249 7.44 -2.34 31.62
N ARG A 250 6.94 -1.36 32.36
CA ARG A 250 6.11 -1.65 33.53
C ARG A 250 4.81 -2.37 33.12
N PRO A 251 4.33 -3.33 33.93
CA PRO A 251 3.13 -4.11 33.61
C PRO A 251 1.82 -3.30 33.74
N ASP A 252 1.86 -2.11 34.34
CA ASP A 252 0.70 -1.23 34.51
C ASP A 252 0.44 -0.29 33.33
N ILE A 253 1.31 -0.31 32.32
CA ILE A 253 1.12 0.48 31.10
C ILE A 253 -0.07 -0.08 30.31
N ASP A 254 -0.97 0.81 29.86
CA ASP A 254 -2.12 0.42 29.05
C ASP A 254 -1.66 -0.29 27.75
N PRO A 255 -2.13 -1.53 27.49
CA PRO A 255 -1.89 -2.23 26.24
C PRO A 255 -2.21 -1.41 24.97
N ASP A 256 -3.27 -0.60 25.00
CA ASP A 256 -3.63 0.26 23.87
C ASP A 256 -2.52 1.27 23.56
N LEU A 257 -1.90 1.83 24.60
CA LEU A 257 -0.81 2.80 24.47
C LEU A 257 0.46 2.17 23.88
N VAL A 258 0.77 0.93 24.27
CA VAL A 258 1.91 0.17 23.71
C VAL A 258 1.72 -0.11 22.22
N MET A 259 0.49 -0.45 21.81
CA MET A 259 0.18 -0.74 20.42
C MET A 259 0.32 0.53 19.54
N ILE A 260 -0.14 1.66 20.06
CA ILE A 260 -0.01 2.97 19.40
C ILE A 260 1.46 3.42 19.36
N SER A 261 2.22 3.26 20.44
CA SER A 261 3.63 3.66 20.47
C SER A 261 4.47 2.84 19.49
N LEU A 262 4.21 1.55 19.37
CA LEU A 262 4.81 0.68 18.35
C LEU A 262 4.45 1.13 16.93
N TYR A 263 3.20 1.52 16.69
CA TYR A 263 2.78 2.07 15.41
C TYR A 263 3.50 3.39 15.09
N HIS A 264 3.61 4.29 16.08
CA HIS A 264 4.34 5.55 15.94
C HIS A 264 5.82 5.31 15.63
N TRP A 265 6.47 4.42 16.38
CA TRP A 265 7.87 4.04 16.15
C TRP A 265 8.10 3.41 14.76
N THR A 266 7.15 2.61 14.27
CA THR A 266 7.28 1.89 13.00
C THR A 266 7.01 2.75 11.76
N PHE A 267 6.04 3.66 11.83
CA PHE A 267 5.51 4.37 10.66
C PHE A 267 5.67 5.89 10.69
N ILE A 268 5.89 6.49 11.86
CA ILE A 268 5.90 7.95 12.05
C ILE A 268 7.29 8.46 12.42
N ALA A 269 7.99 7.77 13.32
CA ALA A 269 9.29 8.21 13.80
C ALA A 269 10.35 8.15 12.68
N ASP A 270 10.91 9.29 12.29
CA ASP A 270 12.16 9.34 11.53
C ASP A 270 13.32 9.29 12.54
N PRO A 271 14.29 8.37 12.42
CA PRO A 271 15.47 8.33 13.30
C PRO A 271 16.29 9.63 13.31
N ARG A 272 16.07 10.53 12.34
CA ARG A 272 16.74 11.83 12.22
C ARG A 272 16.01 12.96 12.94
N ASP A 273 14.78 12.73 13.39
CA ASP A 273 14.02 13.74 14.11
C ASP A 273 14.61 13.96 15.51
N PRO A 274 14.60 15.20 16.02
CA PRO A 274 14.98 15.46 17.40
C PRO A 274 14.08 14.64 18.35
N PRO A 275 14.60 14.24 19.53
CA PRO A 275 13.79 13.52 20.51
C PRO A 275 12.50 14.31 20.80
N PRO A 276 11.34 13.62 20.90
CA PRO A 276 10.06 14.28 21.07
C PRO A 276 10.07 15.15 22.33
N ASP A 277 9.51 16.36 22.24
CA ASP A 277 9.33 17.21 23.41
C ASP A 277 8.32 16.54 24.35
N LEU A 278 8.82 16.07 25.49
CA LEU A 278 8.04 15.29 26.46
C LEU A 278 7.16 16.18 27.34
N GLY A 279 7.35 17.51 27.34
CA GLY A 279 6.59 18.45 28.16
C GLY A 279 6.37 17.96 29.61
N PRO A 280 5.12 17.73 30.06
CA PRO A 280 4.81 17.27 31.42
C PRO A 280 5.26 15.82 31.72
N LEU A 281 5.64 15.04 30.72
CA LEU A 281 6.18 13.68 30.88
C LEU A 281 7.71 13.68 31.03
N ALA A 282 8.36 14.84 30.96
CA ALA A 282 9.80 14.96 31.17
C ALA A 282 10.16 14.52 32.61
N GLY A 283 10.77 13.34 32.74
CA GLY A 283 11.18 12.76 34.03
C GLY A 283 10.46 11.47 34.43
N HIS A 284 9.40 11.06 33.71
CA HIS A 284 8.74 9.77 33.93
C HIS A 284 9.35 8.67 33.04
N SER A 285 9.99 7.67 33.67
CA SER A 285 10.50 6.49 32.95
C SER A 285 9.44 5.38 32.89
N PRO A 286 9.15 4.82 31.69
CA PRO A 286 8.25 3.68 31.54
C PRO A 286 8.90 2.32 31.87
N LEU A 287 10.21 2.31 32.20
CA LEU A 287 10.98 1.09 32.45
C LEU A 287 10.73 0.56 33.87
N ALA A 288 10.61 -0.76 33.99
CA ALA A 288 10.34 -1.43 35.26
C ALA A 288 11.45 -1.18 36.31
N LYS A 289 12.71 -1.01 35.88
CA LYS A 289 13.88 -0.75 36.75
C LYS A 289 13.91 0.64 37.39
N ASP A 290 13.15 1.59 36.85
CA ASP A 290 13.08 2.97 37.35
C ASP A 290 11.84 3.21 38.22
N PHE A 291 11.03 2.17 38.41
CA PHE A 291 9.87 2.17 39.27
C PHE A 291 10.28 2.47 40.73
N GLY A 292 9.79 3.60 41.26
CA GLY A 292 10.11 4.08 42.62
C GLY A 292 11.20 5.16 42.71
N LYS A 293 12.01 5.39 41.67
CA LYS A 293 13.01 6.49 41.67
C LYS A 293 12.42 7.86 41.36
N ALA A 294 11.37 7.92 40.55
CA ALA A 294 10.71 9.18 40.16
C ALA A 294 10.06 9.91 41.34
N ALA A 295 9.66 9.21 42.40
CA ALA A 295 9.05 9.81 43.59
C ALA A 295 10.06 10.58 44.47
N ALA A 296 11.36 10.36 44.31
CA ALA A 296 12.39 11.02 45.13
C ALA A 296 12.73 12.45 44.68
N ASN A 297 12.36 12.83 43.45
CA ASN A 297 12.73 14.14 42.88
C ASN A 297 11.62 15.20 42.98
N THR A 298 10.43 14.86 43.50
CA THR A 298 9.29 15.80 43.62
C THR A 298 9.19 16.46 45.00
N SER A 299 10.00 16.07 45.98
CA SER A 299 9.93 16.55 47.37
C SER A 299 10.93 17.66 47.73
N THR A 300 11.60 18.30 46.76
CA THR A 300 12.62 19.33 47.08
C THR A 300 12.56 20.55 46.16
N THR A 301 11.36 21.10 45.92
CA THR A 301 11.23 22.55 45.62
C THR A 301 9.80 23.04 45.91
N LEU A 302 9.53 23.42 47.15
CA LEU A 302 8.48 24.40 47.45
C LEU A 302 9.17 25.58 48.13
N PRO A 303 9.26 26.76 47.49
CA PRO A 303 9.56 27.99 48.22
C PRO A 303 8.32 28.39 49.03
N ILE A 304 8.57 28.71 50.30
CA ILE A 304 7.62 29.21 51.30
C ILE A 304 7.44 30.73 51.12
N GLY A 305 6.19 31.24 51.17
CA GLY A 305 5.79 32.65 51.35
C GLY A 305 5.95 33.54 50.11
N ASP A 306 5.01 34.39 49.68
CA ASP A 306 4.08 35.25 50.42
C ASP A 306 2.66 35.33 49.78
N GLU A 307 1.63 35.59 50.61
CA GLU A 307 0.23 35.91 50.24
C GLU A 307 0.05 37.39 49.76
N PRO A 308 -1.17 37.91 49.47
CA PRO A 308 -2.05 37.58 48.36
C PRO A 308 -2.45 38.84 47.55
N SER A 309 -2.77 38.70 46.27
CA SER A 309 -3.54 39.72 45.53
C SER A 309 -4.59 39.08 44.62
N THR A 310 -5.85 39.18 45.02
CA THR A 310 -7.07 38.75 44.33
C THR A 310 -7.44 39.72 43.18
N PRO A 311 -8.42 39.43 42.31
CA PRO A 311 -8.32 38.57 41.12
C PRO A 311 -8.66 39.35 39.82
N THR A 312 -8.31 38.83 38.63
CA THR A 312 -9.01 39.20 37.39
C THR A 312 -9.14 38.02 36.42
N ASN A 313 -10.35 37.47 36.42
CA ASN A 313 -11.16 37.06 35.27
C ASN A 313 -10.91 35.72 34.54
N GLU A 314 -11.97 34.89 34.57
CA GLU A 314 -12.47 34.00 33.51
C GLU A 314 -11.76 32.69 33.13
N LYS A 315 -10.79 32.20 33.91
CA LYS A 315 -10.20 30.85 33.69
C LYS A 315 -10.52 29.79 34.74
N ASP A 316 -11.01 30.17 35.91
CA ASP A 316 -11.16 29.24 37.04
C ASP A 316 -12.47 28.44 37.05
N GLU A 317 -13.49 28.81 36.27
CA GLU A 317 -14.73 28.02 36.21
C GLU A 317 -14.55 26.68 35.47
N ASN A 318 -13.61 26.59 34.52
CA ASN A 318 -13.34 25.32 33.83
C ASN A 318 -12.43 24.38 34.64
N GLU A 319 -11.68 24.89 35.61
CA GLU A 319 -10.78 24.08 36.42
C GLU A 319 -11.52 23.43 37.61
N LEU A 320 -12.54 24.10 38.15
CA LEU A 320 -13.42 23.52 39.19
C LEU A 320 -14.33 22.39 38.64
N VAL A 321 -14.84 22.52 37.42
CA VAL A 321 -15.71 21.49 36.81
C VAL A 321 -14.93 20.22 36.44
N VAL A 322 -13.64 20.32 36.14
CA VAL A 322 -12.79 19.17 35.85
C VAL A 322 -12.39 18.42 37.12
N ALA A 323 -12.23 19.12 38.25
CA ALA A 323 -11.94 18.48 39.54
C ALA A 323 -13.13 17.66 40.08
N GLU A 324 -14.37 18.14 39.90
CA GLU A 324 -15.58 17.47 40.42
C GLU A 324 -15.95 16.18 39.62
N ILE A 325 -15.49 16.06 38.38
CA ILE A 325 -15.71 14.86 37.54
C ILE A 325 -14.75 13.71 37.92
N ILE A 326 -13.60 14.00 38.54
CA ILE A 326 -12.60 12.99 38.89
C ILE A 326 -12.93 12.29 40.22
N GLU A 327 -13.67 12.92 41.13
CA GLU A 327 -13.93 12.38 42.47
C GLU A 327 -15.08 11.34 42.51
N ASN A 328 -15.97 11.32 41.51
CA ASN A 328 -17.12 10.39 41.45
C ASN A 328 -16.88 9.08 40.69
N SER A 329 -15.63 8.73 40.34
CA SER A 329 -15.31 7.55 39.53
C SER A 329 -14.80 6.33 40.33
N VAL A 330 -14.93 6.30 41.66
CA VAL A 330 -14.54 5.11 42.46
C VAL A 330 -15.76 4.22 42.72
N PRO A 331 -15.84 2.99 42.16
CA PRO A 331 -16.90 2.05 42.54
C PRO A 331 -16.60 1.42 43.92
N ASN A 332 -17.55 1.58 44.83
CA ASN A 332 -17.60 0.93 46.14
C ASN A 332 -17.67 -0.60 45.98
N THR A 333 -16.64 -1.32 46.45
CA THR A 333 -16.65 -2.78 46.56
C THR A 333 -17.35 -3.20 47.85
N ALA A 334 -18.55 -3.76 47.74
CA ALA A 334 -19.13 -4.57 48.81
C ALA A 334 -19.94 -5.75 48.24
N SER A 335 -19.49 -6.95 48.58
CA SER A 335 -20.27 -8.20 48.60
C SER A 335 -19.76 -8.99 49.82
N PRO A 336 -20.59 -9.73 50.57
CA PRO A 336 -21.07 -11.03 50.07
C PRO A 336 -22.54 -11.34 50.41
N GLY A 337 -23.11 -12.27 49.64
CA GLY A 337 -24.41 -12.87 49.90
C GLY A 337 -24.41 -13.84 51.08
N GLY A 338 -25.62 -14.08 51.60
CA GLY A 338 -26.01 -15.19 52.46
C GLY A 338 -27.49 -15.50 52.24
N THR A 339 -27.75 -16.65 51.61
CA THR A 339 -29.02 -17.38 51.48
C THR A 339 -29.62 -17.78 52.84
N PRO A 340 -30.85 -18.33 52.92
CA PRO A 340 -31.76 -18.75 51.85
C PRO A 340 -33.05 -17.94 51.68
#